data_AF-A0A9E2TWW1-F1
#
_entry.id   AF-A0A9E2TWW1-F1
#
_cell.length_a   1.000
_cell.length_b   1.000
_cell.length_c   1.000
_cell.angle_alpha   90.00
_cell.angle_beta   90.00
_cell.angle_gamma   90.00
#
_symmetry.space_group_name_H-M   'P 1'
#
loop_
_entity.id
_entity.type
_entity.pdbx_description
1 polymer ?
#
loop_
_entity_poly.entity_id
_entity_poly.type
_entity_poly.pdbx_seq_one_letter_code
_entity_poly.pdbx_strand_id
1 'polypeptide(L)' 'MNTNTLSYSLGLTLILGAILIIVIFPDSGRLYLIAGFLTLIGFVMKIAGFVMRQGKVSQ' A
#
# COMPACT_ATOMS: atom_id res chain seq x y z
N MET A 1 -10.02 -16.36 -5.64
CA MET A 1 -9.90 -14.95 -5.17
C MET A 1 -9.36 -14.12 -6.32
N ASN A 2 -10.04 -13.06 -6.75
CA ASN A 2 -9.56 -12.24 -7.87
C ASN A 2 -8.24 -11.56 -7.50
N THR A 3 -7.22 -11.66 -8.36
CA THR A 3 -5.89 -11.05 -8.16
C THR A 3 -5.97 -9.55 -7.86
N ASN A 4 -6.99 -8.87 -8.42
CA ASN A 4 -7.28 -7.46 -8.18
C ASN A 4 -7.74 -7.17 -6.73
N THR A 5 -8.46 -8.09 -6.10
CA THR A 5 -8.86 -7.97 -4.69
C THR A 5 -7.65 -8.16 -3.78
N LEU A 6 -6.77 -9.08 -4.16
CA LEU A 6 -5.55 -9.41 -3.41
C LEU A 6 -4.53 -8.26 -3.44
N SER A 7 -4.34 -7.60 -4.58
CA SER A 7 -3.47 -6.43 -4.69
C SER A 7 -4.01 -5.22 -3.92
N TYR A 8 -5.32 -5.01 -3.94
CA TYR A 8 -5.98 -3.96 -3.15
C TYR A 8 -5.83 -4.19 -1.64
N SER A 9 -6.04 -5.43 -1.17
CA SER A 9 -5.90 -5.76 0.24
C SER A 9 -4.45 -5.66 0.71
N LEU A 10 -3.48 -6.13 -0.08
CA LEU A 10 -2.06 -6.04 0.25
C LEU A 10 -1.58 -4.59 0.35
N GLY A 11 -2.00 -3.73 -0.58
CA GLY A 11 -1.67 -2.30 -0.52
C GLY A 11 -2.21 -1.61 0.73
N LEU A 12 -3.42 -1.99 1.17
CA LEU A 12 -3.99 -1.47 2.42
C LEU A 12 -3.20 -1.94 3.65
N THR A 13 -2.82 -3.22 3.70
CA THR A 13 -2.02 -3.78 4.80
C THR A 13 -0.66 -3.10 4.92
N LEU A 14 0.00 -2.80 3.78
CA LEU A 14 1.28 -2.09 3.77
C LEU A 14 1.17 -0.67 4.34
N ILE A 15 0.12 0.07 3.98
CA ILE A 15 -0.13 1.43 4.50
C ILE A 15 -0.41 1.38 6.01
N LEU A 16 -1.22 0.43 6.48
CA LEU A 16 -1.49 0.24 7.91
C LEU A 16 -0.22 -0.12 8.69
N GLY A 17 0.64 -0.98 8.13
CA GLY A 17 1.93 -1.31 8.72
C GLY A 17 2.85 -0.09 8.82
N ALA A 18 2.90 0.76 7.80
CA ALA A 18 3.67 2.00 7.83
C ALA A 18 3.19 2.96 8.94
N ILE A 19 1.88 3.11 9.10
CA ILE A 19 1.29 3.93 10.17
C ILE A 19 1.68 3.37 11.55
N LEU A 20 1.59 2.06 11.74
CA LEU A 20 2.00 1.39 12.99
C LEU A 20 3.47 1.65 13.32
N ILE A 21 4.37 1.56 12.33
CA ILE A 21 5.79 1.84 12.52
C ILE A 21 6.02 3.28 12.99
N ILE A 22 5.33 4.25 12.39
CA ILE A 22 5.44 5.66 12.77
C ILE A 22 4.93 5.91 14.19
N VAL A 23 3.82 5.27 14.57
CA VAL A 23 3.20 5.45 15.89
C VAL A 23 4.02 4.78 17.00
N ILE A 24 4.54 3.58 16.76
CA ILE A 24 5.29 2.82 17.78
C ILE A 24 6.72 3.33 17.92
N PHE A 25 7.34 3.80 16.84
CA PHE A 25 8.75 4.22 16.83
C PHE A 25 8.93 5.64 16.27
N PRO A 26 8.36 6.67 16.93
CA PRO A 26 8.36 8.04 16.41
C PRO A 26 9.77 8.65 16.29
N ASP A 27 10.69 8.30 17.17
CA ASP A 27 12.05 8.87 17.21
C ASP A 27 13.06 8.15 16.30
N SER A 28 12.65 7.04 15.68
CA SER A 28 13.53 6.27 14.82
C SER A 28 13.51 6.79 13.39
N GLY A 29 14.40 7.75 13.09
CA GLY A 29 14.52 8.35 11.74
C GLY A 29 14.67 7.32 10.60
N ARG A 30 15.34 6.18 10.85
CA ARG A 30 15.45 5.08 9.89
C ARG A 30 14.10 4.38 9.64
N LEU A 31 13.32 4.16 10.70
CA LEU A 31 11.99 3.54 10.59
C LEU A 31 10.99 4.49 9.93
N TYR A 32 11.16 5.80 10.11
CA TYR A 32 10.37 6.81 9.40
C TYR A 32 10.61 6.78 7.89
N LEU A 33 11.86 6.64 7.46
CA LEU A 33 12.20 6.46 6.04
C LEU A 33 11.58 5.18 5.48
N ILE A 34 11.69 4.06 6.21
CA ILE A 34 11.10 2.78 5.82
C ILE A 34 9.57 2.89 5.71
N ALA A 35 8.92 3.54 6.68
CA ALA A 35 7.48 3.79 6.64
C ALA A 35 7.07 4.66 5.44
N GLY A 36 7.87 5.67 5.08
CA GLY A 36 7.69 6.46 3.87
C GLY A 36 7.73 5.61 2.60
N PHE A 37 8.74 4.74 2.45
CA PHE A 37 8.83 3.82 1.32
C PHE A 37 7.67 2.82 1.27
N LEU A 38 7.29 2.25 2.41
CA LEU A 38 6.14 1.33 2.51
C LEU A 38 4.83 2.01 2.08
N THR A 39 4.62 3.26 2.50
CA THR A 39 3.45 4.06 2.11
C THR A 39 3.43 4.28 0.60
N LEU A 40 4.57 4.65 0.01
CA LEU A 40 4.69 4.89 -1.43
C LEU A 40 4.41 3.61 -2.24
N ILE A 41 4.99 2.47 -1.84
CA ILE A 41 4.75 1.17 -2.49
C ILE A 41 3.27 0.78 -2.38
N GLY A 42 2.67 0.90 -1.20
CA GLY A 42 1.26 0.57 -0.97
C GLY A 42 0.33 1.44 -1.83
N PHE A 43 0.66 2.71 -2.03
CA PHE A 43 -0.09 3.62 -2.88
C PHE A 43 0.01 3.25 -4.36
N VAL A 44 1.21 2.94 -4.86
CA VAL A 44 1.42 2.48 -6.25
C VAL A 44 0.66 1.18 -6.52
N MET A 45 0.69 0.22 -5.59
CA MET A 45 -0.08 -1.02 -5.72
C MET A 45 -1.59 -0.77 -5.80
N LYS A 46 -2.10 0.21 -5.04
CA LYS A 46 -3.51 0.62 -5.11
C LYS A 46 -3.87 1.25 -6.46
N ILE A 47 -3.02 2.15 -6.98
CA ILE A 47 -3.24 2.77 -8.30
C ILE A 47 -3.20 1.70 -9.39
N ALA A 48 -2.21 0.81 -9.35
CA ALA A 48 -2.10 -0.29 -10.32
C ALA A 48 -3.34 -1.21 -10.26
N GLY A 49 -3.80 -1.57 -9.06
CA GLY A 49 -5.03 -2.34 -8.87
C GLY A 49 -6.28 -1.63 -9.39
N PHE A 50 -6.35 -0.30 -9.23
CA PHE A 50 -7.45 0.53 -9.74
C PHE A 50 -7.46 0.58 -11.27
N VAL A 51 -6.31 0.84 -11.90
CA VAL A 51 -6.16 0.89 -13.37
C VAL A 51 -6.51 -0.47 -13.99
N MET A 52 -6.00 -1.56 -13.41
CA MET A 52 -6.32 -2.92 -13.87
C MET A 52 -7.80 -3.28 -13.72
N ARG A 53 -8.51 -2.67 -12.76
CA ARG A 53 -9.95 -2.86 -12.59
C ARG A 53 -10.73 -2.10 -13.66
N GLN A 54 -10.33 -0.88 -14.00
CA GLN A 54 -10.98 -0.10 -15.06
C GLN A 54 -10.81 -0.75 -16.45
N GLY A 55 -9.62 -1.28 -16.76
CA GLY A 55 -9.38 -1.98 -18.03
C GLY A 55 -10.23 -3.23 -18.24
N LYS A 56 -10.76 -3.84 -17.16
CA LYS A 56 -11.66 -5.01 -17.22
C LYS A 56 -13.15 -4.66 -17.26
N VAL A 57 -13.53 -3.43 -16.94
CA VAL A 57 -14.95 -2.98 -16.95
C VAL A 57 -15.33 -2.37 -18.31
N SER A 58 -14.34 -2.07 -19.16
CA SER A 58 -14.54 -1.50 -20.50
C SER A 58 -14.54 -2.54 -21.63
N GLN A 59 -14.50 -3.84 -21.32
CA GLN A 59 -14.73 -4.96 -22.25
C GLN A 59 -16.02 -5.67 -21.89
#